data_AF-A0A9N9ALK8-F1
#
_entry.id   AF-A0A9N9ALK8-F1
#
_cell.length_a   1.000
_cell.length_b   1.000
_cell.length_c   1.000
_cell.angle_alpha   90.00
_cell.angle_beta   90.00
_cell.angle_gamma   90.00
#
_symmetry.space_group_name_H-M   'P 1'
#
loop_
_entity.id
_entity.type
_entity.pdbx_description
1 polymer ?
#
loop_
_entity_poly.entity_id
_entity_poly.type
_entity_poly.pdbx_seq_one_letter_code
_entity_poly.pdbx_strand_id
1 'polypeptide(L)'
;MVIFAAKREPNSGKIHVTSPGPGPWVNGSIQAATWRSDDPELPQDKSVIVETYQSLPDNDKLILSLGQVKYTAAQKQFEITNDYPKNGVFYVLVSVADDLSTFGTSSYFTIAQN
;
A
#
# COMPACT_ATOMS: atom_id res chain seq x y z
N MET A 1 -18.32 5.55 14.09
CA MET A 1 -17.07 6.23 14.46
C MET A 1 -16.18 6.22 13.24
N VAL A 2 -16.08 7.34 12.53
CA VAL A 2 -15.26 7.43 11.31
C VAL A 2 -13.85 7.82 11.76
N ILE A 3 -12.90 6.91 11.61
CA ILE A 3 -11.51 7.18 11.93
C ILE A 3 -10.95 7.98 10.74
N PHE A 4 -10.77 9.29 10.93
CA PHE A 4 -10.04 10.13 10.00
C PHE A 4 -8.59 9.64 9.96
N ALA A 5 -8.08 9.31 8.77
CA ALA A 5 -6.66 9.06 8.59
C ALA A 5 -5.91 10.39 8.77
N ALA A 6 -5.52 10.68 10.01
CA ALA A 6 -4.50 11.69 10.26
C ALA A 6 -3.24 11.28 9.47
N LYS A 7 -2.58 12.26 8.85
CA LYS A 7 -1.29 12.12 8.17
C LYS A 7 -0.37 11.28 9.06
N ARG A 8 -0.16 10.00 8.70
CA ARG A 8 0.50 9.03 9.58
C ARG A 8 1.97 9.42 9.73
N GLU A 9 2.37 9.77 10.96
CA GLU A 9 3.78 9.93 11.36
C GLU A 9 4.55 8.60 11.22
N PRO A 10 5.91 8.62 11.16
CA PRO A 10 6.67 7.84 10.21
C PRO A 10 6.52 6.34 10.45
N ASN A 11 6.53 5.63 9.32
CA ASN A 11 6.80 4.20 9.17
C ASN A 11 7.43 3.59 10.43
N SER A 12 6.83 2.51 10.97
CA SER A 12 7.37 1.78 12.13
C SER A 12 8.85 1.40 11.97
N GLY A 13 9.39 1.49 10.75
CA GLY A 13 10.77 1.17 10.38
C GLY A 13 10.97 -0.33 10.23
N LYS A 14 9.97 -1.10 10.68
CA LYS A 14 9.96 -2.56 10.66
C LYS A 14 9.54 -3.08 9.30
N ILE A 15 8.59 -2.43 8.62
CA ILE A 15 8.10 -2.88 7.30
C ILE A 15 8.60 -1.94 6.21
N HIS A 16 9.35 -2.48 5.27
CA HIS A 16 9.80 -1.80 4.06
C HIS A 16 8.86 -2.17 2.92
N VAL A 17 8.16 -1.18 2.37
CA VAL A 17 7.24 -1.37 1.25
C VAL A 17 7.86 -0.75 0.01
N THR A 18 7.92 -1.52 -1.07
CA THR A 18 8.32 -0.99 -2.38
C THR A 18 7.07 -0.76 -3.19
N SER A 19 6.90 0.47 -3.67
CA SER A 19 5.82 0.84 -4.58
C SER A 19 5.90 0.01 -5.87
N PRO A 20 4.78 -0.24 -6.57
CA PRO A 20 4.79 -0.94 -7.85
C PRO A 20 5.63 -0.25 -8.95
N GLY A 21 6.09 0.98 -8.69
CA GLY A 21 6.89 1.79 -9.59
C GLY A 21 6.00 2.64 -10.52
N PRO A 22 6.62 3.43 -11.41
CA PRO A 22 5.90 4.30 -12.35
C PRO A 22 5.33 3.53 -13.56
N GLY A 23 5.54 2.21 -13.64
CA GLY A 23 5.24 1.34 -14.80
C GLY A 23 3.81 1.54 -15.33
N PRO A 24 3.49 1.13 -16.57
CA PRO A 24 2.28 1.60 -17.25
C PRO A 24 1.02 1.26 -16.44
N TRP A 25 0.46 2.27 -15.79
CA TRP A 25 -0.78 2.20 -15.02
C TRP A 25 -1.97 2.36 -15.96
N VAL A 26 -1.99 1.56 -17.02
CA VAL A 26 -3.06 1.49 -18.00
C VAL A 26 -4.09 0.46 -17.56
N ASN A 27 -5.35 0.67 -17.92
CA ASN A 27 -6.42 -0.27 -17.64
C ASN A 27 -6.07 -1.69 -18.16
N GLY A 28 -6.19 -2.69 -17.30
CA GLY A 28 -5.81 -4.07 -17.56
C GLY A 28 -4.34 -4.42 -17.24
N SER A 29 -3.51 -3.46 -16.84
CA SER A 29 -2.14 -3.77 -16.42
C SER A 29 -2.10 -4.39 -15.03
N ILE A 30 -1.17 -5.31 -14.82
CA ILE A 30 -0.93 -5.92 -13.52
C ILE A 30 0.20 -5.16 -12.83
N GLN A 31 -0.08 -4.66 -11.63
CA GLN A 31 0.89 -4.05 -10.74
C GLN A 31 1.07 -4.93 -9.51
N ALA A 32 2.20 -4.77 -8.81
CA ALA A 32 2.49 -5.50 -7.59
C ALA A 32 2.95 -4.56 -6.48
N ALA A 33 2.28 -4.64 -5.33
CA ALA A 33 2.82 -4.11 -4.09
C ALA A 33 3.75 -5.17 -3.49
N THR A 34 4.96 -4.77 -3.08
CA THR A 34 5.90 -5.69 -2.42
C THR A 34 6.34 -5.15 -1.08
N TRP A 35 6.63 -6.06 -0.13
CA TRP A 35 7.07 -5.70 1.20
C TRP A 35 8.07 -6.70 1.76
N ARG A 36 8.88 -6.21 2.70
CA ARG A 36 9.78 -7.01 3.52
C ARG A 36 9.93 -6.38 4.90
N SER A 37 10.56 -7.10 5.80
CA SER A 37 10.91 -6.64 7.14
C SER A 37 12.20 -7.31 7.52
N ASP A 38 13.04 -6.53 8.18
CA ASP A 38 14.27 -7.01 8.79
C ASP A 38 14.07 -7.30 10.29
N ASP A 39 12.84 -7.15 10.80
CA ASP A 39 12.48 -7.41 12.20
C ASP A 39 12.18 -8.90 12.43
N PRO A 40 13.01 -9.61 13.21
CA PRO A 40 12.78 -11.03 13.52
C PRO A 40 11.57 -11.27 14.43
N GLU A 41 11.04 -10.23 15.09
CA GLU A 41 9.86 -10.32 15.94
C GLU A 41 8.56 -10.31 15.15
N LEU A 42 8.58 -9.93 13.87
CA LEU A 42 7.41 -10.02 13.00
C LEU A 42 7.15 -11.49 12.65
N PRO A 43 6.09 -12.11 13.18
CA PRO A 43 5.89 -13.53 12.99
C PRO A 43 5.58 -13.81 11.52
N GLN A 44 6.35 -14.70 10.88
CA GLN A 44 6.17 -15.04 9.46
C GLN A 44 4.81 -15.71 9.16
N ASP A 45 4.11 -16.17 10.19
CA ASP A 45 2.75 -16.71 10.11
C ASP A 45 1.67 -15.61 10.11
N LYS A 46 2.02 -14.34 10.32
CA LYS A 46 1.05 -13.24 10.25
C LYS A 46 0.55 -12.98 8.84
N SER A 47 -0.65 -12.41 8.78
CA SER A 47 -1.18 -11.78 7.58
C SER A 47 -0.91 -10.28 7.61
N VAL A 48 -0.79 -9.69 6.44
CA VAL A 48 -0.79 -8.24 6.24
C VAL A 48 -2.01 -7.81 5.46
N ILE A 49 -2.43 -6.58 5.72
CA ILE A 49 -3.42 -5.86 4.94
C ILE A 49 -2.65 -4.93 4.01
N VAL A 50 -2.95 -5.00 2.71
CA VAL A 50 -2.33 -4.17 1.67
C VAL A 50 -3.36 -3.22 1.11
N GLU A 51 -3.09 -1.92 1.22
CA GLU A 51 -3.98 -0.85 0.82
C GLU A 51 -3.23 0.19 -0.01
N THR A 52 -3.89 0.77 -1.01
CA THR A 52 -3.37 1.88 -1.81
C THR A 52 -4.22 3.11 -1.53
N TYR A 53 -3.56 4.21 -1.20
CA TYR A 53 -4.18 5.50 -0.94
C TYR A 53 -3.77 6.51 -1.98
N GLN A 54 -4.70 7.39 -2.34
CA GLN A 54 -4.39 8.64 -3.02
C GLN A 54 -4.15 9.69 -1.94
N SER A 55 -3.01 10.38 -2.02
CA SER A 55 -2.72 11.50 -1.15
C SER A 55 -3.32 12.78 -1.71
N LEU A 56 -4.18 13.42 -0.93
CA LEU A 56 -4.82 14.70 -1.24
C LEU A 56 -4.41 15.74 -0.18
N PRO A 57 -4.59 17.05 -0.46
CA PRO A 57 -4.18 18.12 0.46
C PRO A 57 -4.77 17.99 1.88
N ASP A 58 -6.02 17.54 1.97
CA ASP A 58 -6.78 17.53 3.23
C ASP A 58 -6.95 16.13 3.83
N ASN A 59 -6.93 15.08 3.02
CA ASN A 59 -7.06 13.69 3.48
C ASN A 59 -6.50 12.68 2.49
N ASP A 60 -5.98 11.57 3.01
CA ASP A 60 -5.66 10.42 2.17
C ASP A 60 -6.95 9.62 1.90
N LYS A 61 -7.22 9.31 0.63
CA LYS A 61 -8.39 8.54 0.20
C LYS A 61 -7.99 7.10 -0.09
N LEU A 62 -8.62 6.12 0.54
CA LEU A 62 -8.46 4.72 0.18
C LEU A 62 -8.98 4.48 -1.24
N ILE A 63 -8.13 3.94 -2.10
CA ILE A 63 -8.44 3.66 -3.50
C ILE A 63 -8.60 2.17 -3.75
N LEU A 64 -7.76 1.37 -3.10
CA LEU A 64 -7.74 -0.07 -3.29
C LEU A 64 -7.41 -0.75 -1.97
N SER A 65 -8.18 -1.79 -1.62
CA SER A 65 -7.84 -2.71 -0.55
C SER A 65 -7.72 -4.11 -1.16
N LEU A 66 -6.54 -4.71 -1.07
CA LEU A 66 -6.27 -6.04 -1.62
C LEU A 66 -6.59 -7.18 -0.65
N GLY A 67 -7.19 -6.81 0.49
CA GLY A 67 -7.51 -7.72 1.59
C GLY A 67 -6.27 -8.21 2.33
N GLN A 68 -6.47 -9.30 3.08
CA GLN A 68 -5.40 -9.94 3.84
C GLN A 68 -4.63 -10.94 2.96
N VAL A 69 -3.30 -10.95 3.13
CA VAL A 69 -2.39 -11.89 2.49
C VAL A 69 -1.33 -12.31 3.50
N LYS A 70 -0.85 -13.56 3.43
CA LYS A 70 0.24 -13.99 4.28
C LYS A 70 1.45 -13.06 4.10
N TYR A 71 2.06 -12.67 5.21
CA TYR A 71 3.23 -11.82 5.22
C TYR A 71 4.36 -12.39 4.33
N THR A 72 4.56 -13.71 4.38
CA THR A 72 5.54 -14.46 3.58
C THR A 72 5.31 -14.44 2.08
N ALA A 73 4.14 -13.99 1.59
CA ALA A 73 3.94 -13.82 0.16
C ALA A 73 4.88 -12.75 -0.42
N ALA A 74 5.34 -11.80 0.40
CA ALA A 74 6.22 -10.66 0.06
C ALA A 74 5.72 -9.74 -1.06
N GLN A 75 4.65 -10.13 -1.76
CA GLN A 75 4.00 -9.37 -2.81
C GLN A 75 2.51 -9.68 -2.92
N LYS A 76 1.76 -8.71 -3.43
CA LYS A 76 0.36 -8.88 -3.85
C LYS A 76 0.16 -8.17 -5.17
N GLN A 77 -0.25 -8.94 -6.17
CA GLN A 77 -0.60 -8.43 -7.50
C GLN A 77 -2.04 -7.94 -7.54
N PHE A 78 -2.28 -6.94 -8.37
CA PHE A 78 -3.59 -6.37 -8.63
C PHE A 78 -3.68 -5.77 -10.02
N GLU A 79 -4.88 -5.75 -10.58
CA GLU A 79 -5.16 -5.19 -11.90
C GLU A 79 -5.57 -3.72 -11.76
N ILE A 80 -5.09 -2.90 -12.69
CA ILE A 80 -5.49 -1.49 -12.80
C ILE A 80 -6.79 -1.40 -13.57
N THR A 81 -7.78 -0.73 -12.99
CA THR A 81 -9.09 -0.48 -13.62
C THR A 81 -9.22 0.98 -14.05
N ASN A 82 -10.32 1.34 -14.72
CA ASN A 82 -10.56 2.73 -15.16
C ASN A 82 -10.98 3.70 -14.03
N ASP A 83 -11.17 3.21 -12.81
CA ASP A 83 -11.78 3.99 -11.72
C ASP A 83 -10.75 4.80 -10.89
N TYR A 84 -9.46 4.69 -11.22
CA TYR A 84 -8.40 5.36 -10.49
C TYR A 84 -8.28 6.84 -10.92
N PRO A 85 -8.23 7.78 -9.96
CA PRO A 85 -8.19 9.21 -10.27
C PRO A 85 -6.90 9.59 -11.02
N LYS A 86 -7.05 10.25 -12.16
CA LYS A 86 -5.93 10.70 -13.00
C LYS A 86 -5.07 11.75 -12.27
N ASN A 87 -3.76 11.73 -12.53
CA ASN A 87 -2.78 12.68 -11.96
C ASN A 87 -2.74 12.72 -10.42
N GLY A 88 -3.24 11.67 -9.76
CA GLY A 88 -3.10 11.52 -8.32
C GLY A 88 -1.66 11.19 -7.92
N VAL A 89 -1.31 11.59 -6.70
CA VAL A 89 -0.14 11.07 -5.98
C VAL A 89 -0.63 9.92 -5.12
N PHE A 90 0.03 8.77 -5.19
CA PHE A 90 -0.40 7.55 -4.51
C PHE A 90 0.72 6.96 -3.67
N TYR A 91 0.36 6.18 -2.66
CA TYR A 91 1.29 5.35 -1.91
C TYR A 91 0.60 4.05 -1.49
N VAL A 92 1.41 3.01 -1.26
CA VAL A 92 0.96 1.74 -0.69
C VAL A 92 1.24 1.75 0.80
N LEU A 93 0.25 1.30 1.57
CA LEU A 93 0.34 0.99 2.98
C LEU A 93 0.26 -0.52 3.16
N VAL A 94 1.18 -1.08 3.93
CA VAL A 94 1.14 -2.48 4.39
C VAL A 94 1.13 -2.48 5.90
N SER A 95 0.10 -3.07 6.51
CA SER A 95 -0.05 -3.17 7.98
C SER A 95 -0.19 -4.61 8.40
N VAL A 96 0.33 -5.00 9.57
CA VAL A 96 0.08 -6.33 10.15
C VAL A 96 -1.39 -6.42 10.54
N ALA A 97 -2.08 -7.48 10.12
CA ALA A 97 -3.52 -7.60 10.28
C ALA A 97 -3.98 -7.59 11.76
N ASP A 98 -3.19 -8.21 12.64
CA ASP A 98 -3.47 -8.29 14.07
C ASP A 98 -2.90 -7.08 14.87
N ASP A 99 -2.09 -6.25 14.22
CA ASP A 99 -1.46 -5.07 14.82
C ASP A 99 -1.30 -3.96 13.77
N LEU A 100 -2.34 -3.14 13.63
CA LEU A 100 -2.36 -2.02 12.69
C LEU A 100 -1.36 -0.90 13.04
N SER A 101 -0.76 -0.94 14.24
CA SER A 101 0.30 0.00 14.60
C SER A 101 1.65 -0.38 13.97
N THR A 102 1.83 -1.64 13.58
CA THR A 102 2.99 -2.10 12.81
C THR A 102 2.68 -2.03 11.33
N PHE A 103 3.14 -0.95 10.70
CA PHE A 103 2.94 -0.70 9.27
C PHE A 103 4.17 -0.10 8.59
N GLY A 104 4.19 -0.22 7.27
CA GLY A 104 5.13 0.45 6.38
C GLY A 104 4.41 1.11 5.22
N THR A 105 5.01 2.18 4.70
CA THR A 105 4.50 2.90 3.52
C THR A 105 5.55 2.89 2.41
N SER A 106 5.09 2.80 1.16
CA SER A 106 5.98 2.98 0.02
C SER A 106 6.35 4.45 -0.16
N SER A 107 7.35 4.70 -0.99
CA SER A 107 7.51 6.01 -1.64
C SER A 107 6.25 6.36 -2.43
N TYR A 108 6.00 7.67 -2.59
CA TYR A 108 4.93 8.15 -3.44
C TYR A 108 5.20 7.84 -4.92
N PHE A 109 4.14 7.57 -5.67
CA PHE A 109 4.19 7.33 -7.11
C PHE A 109 2.99 7.98 -7.80
N THR A 110 3.10 8.17 -9.11
CA THR A 110 2.04 8.73 -9.96
C THR A 110 1.58 7.70 -10.98
N ILE A 111 0.29 7.72 -11.29
CA ILE A 111 -0.31 6.93 -12.36
C ILE A 111 -0.22 7.76 -13.65
N ALA A 112 0.77 7.48 -14.49
CA ALA A 112 0.97 8.16 -15.77
C ALA A 112 -0.02 7.63 -16.83
N GLN A 113 -0.64 8.53 -17.59
CA GLN A 113 -1.47 8.16 -18.73
C GLN A 113 -0.61 7.73 -19.93
N ASN A 114 -1.06 6.68 -20.63
CA ASN A 114 -0.92 6.61 -22.09
C ASN A 114 -2.21 7.15 -22.72
#